data_AF-A0A364VAG3-F1
#
_entry.id   AF-A0A364VAG3-F1
#
_cell.length_a   1.000
_cell.length_b   1.000
_cell.length_c   1.000
_cell.angle_alpha   90.00
_cell.angle_beta   90.00
_cell.angle_gamma   90.00
#
_symmetry.space_group_name_H-M   'P 1'
#
loop_
_entity.id
_entity.type
_entity.pdbx_description
1 polymer ?
#
loop_
_entity_poly.entity_id
_entity_poly.type
_entity_poly.pdbx_seq_one_letter_code
_entity_poly.pdbx_strand_id
1 'polypeptide(L)'
;MHTSSATPPTPAPTPARTLSFLDRWLPLWIIAAMALGLALGRLTPAVPRALLSLEYAGISLPIAVGLLVMMYPPLAKVRYDKTRAILADKSLMVLSVLLNWVLGPLLMFTLAWLFLPGQPELRTGLIIVGLARCIAMVLIWNDLACGDHEAAAVLVAVNSVFQILVFGLLGWFYLQIFPAWLGLETTSATFSFWAIVASVLVFLGVPLVAGAASRIIGERRRGRQWYEQTFLPRISPLALIGLLFTIVLLFSIQGDRILDQPLTVATVALPLVAYFGLMFALALLAAKMAHMSYATATTVAFTAAGNNFELAIAVAVGTFGATSAQALAGTIGPLIEVPVLVALVFLMRWLGPRMFPSAPAAPAATRPLLVFICVRNAGKSQMAAALAKKIAGDRADIYSAGTHPRGTLNSESVAAVAEVGATMDGAPKPIDPALLRRATRIIVIGRKAQSPDLDSDNPEPTPPVERWDTIEPSEQGIEGIERMRLIRDDIDRRVRALLESLGIPTAPTT
;
A
#
# COMPACT_ATOMS: atom_id res chain seq x y z
N MET A 1 2.29 42.81 0.23
CA MET A 1 3.50 41.98 0.22
C MET A 1 3.10 40.59 0.68
N HIS A 2 2.93 39.66 -0.26
CA HIS A 2 2.39 38.32 0.01
C HIS A 2 3.48 37.39 0.57
N THR A 3 3.22 36.83 1.74
CA THR A 3 4.01 35.79 2.41
C THR A 3 3.79 34.45 1.72
N SER A 4 4.83 33.89 1.08
CA SER A 4 4.77 32.58 0.43
C SER A 4 5.30 31.50 1.37
N SER A 5 4.41 30.62 1.83
CA SER A 5 4.70 29.41 2.60
C SER A 5 5.42 28.37 1.72
N ALA A 6 6.57 27.87 2.16
CA ALA A 6 7.38 26.88 1.45
C ALA A 6 6.81 25.45 1.58
N THR A 7 6.69 24.76 0.45
CA THR A 7 6.19 23.39 0.28
C THR A 7 7.30 22.35 0.60
N PRO A 8 7.01 21.21 1.27
CA PRO A 8 8.01 20.18 1.55
C PRO A 8 8.47 19.43 0.27
N PRO A 9 9.70 18.88 0.23
CA PRO A 9 10.25 18.20 -0.94
C PRO A 9 9.58 16.84 -1.22
N THR A 10 9.31 16.57 -2.49
CA THR A 10 8.72 15.32 -3.01
C THR A 10 9.66 14.12 -2.83
N PRO A 11 9.20 12.97 -2.29
CA PRO A 11 10.02 11.78 -2.17
C PRO A 11 10.33 11.16 -3.55
N ALA A 12 11.57 10.69 -3.72
CA ALA A 12 12.02 10.00 -4.94
C ALA A 12 11.27 8.66 -5.12
N PRO A 13 10.99 8.23 -6.37
CA PRO A 13 10.33 6.96 -6.63
C PRO A 13 11.21 5.79 -6.15
N THR A 14 10.70 5.02 -5.20
CA THR A 14 11.32 3.78 -4.72
C THR A 14 11.32 2.76 -5.87
N PRO A 15 12.38 1.96 -6.10
CA PRO A 15 12.39 0.94 -7.15
C PRO A 15 11.19 0.01 -6.99
N ALA A 16 10.44 -0.16 -8.09
CA ALA A 16 9.26 -1.02 -8.13
C ALA A 16 9.65 -2.44 -7.70
N ARG A 17 9.21 -2.85 -6.50
CA ARG A 17 9.28 -4.25 -6.10
C ARG A 17 8.51 -5.06 -7.12
N THR A 18 9.16 -6.07 -7.69
CA THR A 18 8.50 -7.03 -8.56
C THR A 18 7.40 -7.73 -7.76
N LEU A 19 6.15 -7.59 -8.21
CA LEU A 19 5.03 -8.31 -7.62
C LEU A 19 5.32 -9.81 -7.65
N SER A 20 4.94 -10.51 -6.59
CA SER A 20 5.03 -11.97 -6.53
C SER A 20 4.29 -12.57 -7.73
N PHE A 21 4.76 -13.71 -8.24
CA PHE A 21 4.12 -14.41 -9.35
C PHE A 21 2.61 -14.62 -9.10
N LEU A 22 2.24 -14.97 -7.87
CA LEU A 22 0.84 -15.17 -7.48
C LEU A 22 0.01 -13.88 -7.59
N ASP A 23 0.55 -12.75 -7.14
CA ASP A 23 -0.14 -11.46 -7.17
C ASP A 23 -0.31 -10.95 -8.61
N ARG A 24 0.68 -11.21 -9.47
CA ARG A 24 0.65 -10.82 -10.89
C ARG A 24 -0.45 -11.54 -11.67
N TRP A 25 -0.67 -12.82 -11.38
CA TRP A 25 -1.68 -13.66 -12.05
C TRP A 25 -2.99 -13.75 -11.27
N LEU A 26 -3.16 -12.95 -10.21
CA LEU A 26 -4.34 -12.96 -9.35
C LEU A 26 -5.67 -12.91 -10.11
N PRO A 27 -5.87 -12.03 -11.12
CA PRO A 27 -7.12 -12.00 -11.87
C PRO A 27 -7.43 -13.33 -12.57
N LEU A 28 -6.40 -13.99 -13.12
CA LEU A 28 -6.55 -15.28 -13.80
C LEU A 28 -6.93 -16.38 -12.80
N TRP A 29 -6.33 -16.39 -11.61
CA TRP A 29 -6.66 -17.36 -10.56
C TRP A 29 -8.09 -17.19 -10.06
N ILE A 30 -8.56 -15.95 -9.92
CA ILE A 30 -9.95 -15.65 -9.54
C ILE A 30 -10.93 -16.19 -10.60
N ILE A 31 -10.68 -15.92 -11.88
CA ILE A 31 -11.50 -16.42 -12.98
C ILE A 31 -11.50 -17.96 -13.01
N ALA A 32 -10.33 -18.58 -12.83
CA ALA A 32 -10.21 -20.03 -12.77
C ALA A 32 -10.98 -20.64 -11.58
N ALA A 33 -10.94 -20.00 -10.40
CA ALA A 33 -11.69 -20.41 -9.23
C ALA A 33 -13.21 -20.27 -9.43
N MET A 34 -13.68 -19.21 -10.09
CA MET A 34 -15.08 -19.04 -10.45
C MET A 34 -15.53 -20.13 -11.43
N ALA A 35 -14.77 -20.36 -12.49
CA ALA A 35 -15.06 -21.41 -13.47
C ALA A 35 -15.10 -22.80 -12.82
N LEU A 36 -14.15 -23.10 -11.93
CA LEU A 36 -14.12 -24.33 -11.15
C LEU A 36 -15.34 -24.44 -10.23
N GLY A 37 -15.70 -23.37 -9.51
CA GLY A 37 -16.88 -23.33 -8.66
C GLY A 37 -18.17 -23.61 -9.42
N LEU A 38 -18.39 -22.93 -10.55
CA LEU A 38 -19.53 -23.16 -11.43
C LEU A 38 -19.56 -24.59 -11.99
N ALA A 39 -18.40 -25.12 -12.41
CA ALA A 39 -18.29 -26.49 -12.89
C ALA A 39 -18.62 -27.50 -11.78
N LEU A 40 -18.13 -27.30 -10.56
CA LEU A 40 -18.41 -28.18 -9.42
C LEU A 40 -19.88 -28.14 -9.00
N GLY A 41 -20.49 -26.94 -9.00
CA GLY A 41 -21.92 -26.77 -8.73
C GLY A 41 -22.79 -27.53 -9.72
N ARG A 42 -22.46 -27.45 -11.01
CA ARG A 42 -23.25 -28.06 -12.09
C ARG A 42 -22.98 -29.55 -12.31
N LEU A 43 -21.72 -29.98 -12.29
CA LEU A 43 -21.31 -31.35 -12.63
C LEU A 43 -21.38 -32.29 -11.43
N THR A 44 -21.27 -31.76 -10.21
CA THR A 44 -21.27 -32.55 -8.96
C THR A 44 -22.23 -31.95 -7.93
N PRO A 45 -23.55 -32.15 -8.07
CA PRO A 45 -24.55 -31.60 -7.14
C PRO A 45 -24.42 -32.11 -5.70
N ALA A 46 -23.58 -33.13 -5.46
CA ALA A 46 -23.25 -33.61 -4.12
C ALA A 46 -22.36 -32.63 -3.34
N VAL A 47 -21.53 -31.82 -4.02
CA VAL A 47 -20.61 -30.87 -3.38
C VAL A 47 -21.40 -29.75 -2.67
N PRO A 48 -22.31 -29.01 -3.33
CA PRO A 48 -23.12 -28.01 -2.64
C PRO A 48 -23.95 -28.61 -1.50
N ARG A 49 -24.53 -29.80 -1.69
CA ARG A 49 -25.30 -30.50 -0.64
C ARG A 49 -24.45 -30.83 0.60
N ALA A 50 -23.22 -31.30 0.41
CA ALA A 50 -22.31 -31.56 1.53
C ALA A 50 -21.86 -30.28 2.24
N LEU A 51 -21.68 -29.18 1.51
CA LEU A 51 -21.33 -27.88 2.10
C LEU A 51 -22.48 -27.28 2.93
N LEU A 52 -23.72 -27.46 2.46
CA LEU A 52 -24.94 -27.05 3.17
C LEU A 52 -25.25 -27.99 4.36
N SER A 53 -24.79 -29.24 4.35
CA SER A 53 -24.91 -30.12 5.53
C SER A 53 -23.94 -29.76 6.66
N LEU A 54 -22.85 -29.05 6.34
CA LEU A 54 -21.88 -28.53 7.30
C LEU A 54 -22.22 -27.09 7.71
N GLU A 55 -23.48 -26.86 8.07
CA GLU A 55 -23.97 -25.56 8.53
C GLU A 55 -24.19 -25.53 10.04
N TYR A 56 -23.82 -24.40 10.65
CA TYR A 56 -24.15 -24.09 12.03
C TYR A 56 -24.86 -22.74 12.07
N ALA A 57 -26.07 -22.70 12.62
CA ALA A 57 -26.92 -21.51 12.66
C ALA A 57 -27.12 -20.82 11.28
N GLY A 58 -27.21 -21.59 10.19
CA GLY A 58 -27.38 -21.08 8.83
C GLY A 58 -26.10 -20.56 8.15
N ILE A 59 -24.94 -20.74 8.80
CA ILE A 59 -23.63 -20.35 8.30
C ILE A 59 -22.85 -21.61 7.92
N SER A 60 -22.42 -21.69 6.65
CA SER A 60 -21.57 -22.78 6.18
C SER A 60 -20.18 -22.69 6.83
N LEU A 61 -19.84 -23.68 7.65
CA LEU A 61 -18.56 -23.74 8.37
C LEU A 61 -17.34 -23.71 7.43
N PRO A 62 -17.31 -24.45 6.30
CA PRO A 62 -16.21 -24.35 5.35
C PRO A 62 -16.00 -22.94 4.80
N ILE A 63 -17.08 -22.25 4.43
CA ILE A 63 -17.02 -20.86 3.96
C ILE A 63 -16.50 -19.96 5.08
N ALA A 64 -17.02 -20.11 6.29
CA ALA A 64 -16.59 -19.31 7.44
C ALA A 64 -15.09 -19.48 7.73
N VAL A 65 -14.55 -20.70 7.66
CA VAL A 65 -13.11 -20.97 7.81
C VAL A 65 -12.31 -20.32 6.68
N GLY A 66 -12.74 -20.45 5.43
CA GLY A 66 -12.12 -19.79 4.29
C GLY A 66 -12.03 -18.28 4.48
N LEU A 67 -13.12 -17.67 4.96
CA LEU A 67 -13.20 -16.24 5.22
C LEU A 67 -12.30 -15.78 6.37
N LEU A 68 -12.23 -16.54 7.47
CA LEU A 68 -11.35 -16.24 8.60
C LEU A 68 -9.87 -16.36 8.22
N VAL A 69 -9.51 -17.44 7.50
CA VAL A 69 -8.14 -17.69 7.04
C VAL A 69 -7.68 -16.58 6.11
N MET A 70 -8.53 -16.10 5.20
CA MET A 70 -8.12 -15.07 4.26
C MET A 70 -7.94 -13.68 4.90
N MET A 71 -8.74 -13.35 5.93
CA MET A 71 -8.70 -12.05 6.61
C MET A 71 -7.51 -11.91 7.58
N TYR A 72 -6.93 -13.02 8.03
CA TYR A 72 -5.83 -13.00 9.00
C TYR A 72 -4.52 -12.36 8.47
N PRO A 73 -3.95 -12.77 7.32
CA PRO A 73 -2.64 -12.25 6.90
C PRO A 73 -2.58 -10.74 6.61
N PRO A 74 -3.59 -10.09 5.97
CA PRO A 74 -3.59 -8.64 5.79
C PRO A 74 -3.51 -7.89 7.13
N LEU A 75 -4.25 -8.33 8.15
CA LEU A 75 -4.29 -7.71 9.46
C LEU A 75 -2.99 -7.94 10.25
N ALA A 76 -2.33 -9.08 10.06
CA ALA A 76 -1.01 -9.35 10.62
C ALA A 76 0.09 -8.43 10.04
N LYS A 77 -0.09 -7.88 8.83
CA LYS A 77 0.86 -6.94 8.18
C LYS A 77 0.79 -5.51 8.72
N VAL A 78 -0.30 -5.14 9.41
CA VAL A 78 -0.55 -3.76 9.89
C VAL A 78 0.57 -3.30 10.82
N ARG A 79 1.19 -2.15 10.49
CA ARG A 79 2.30 -1.52 11.24
C ARG A 79 1.75 -0.43 12.18
N TYR A 80 1.64 -0.75 13.46
CA TYR A 80 1.09 0.14 14.50
C TYR A 80 2.06 1.23 14.98
N ASP A 81 3.33 1.14 14.57
CA ASP A 81 4.43 2.01 14.96
C ASP A 81 4.67 3.16 13.97
N LYS A 82 4.50 2.92 12.67
CA LYS A 82 4.64 3.94 11.60
C LYS A 82 3.39 4.79 11.36
N THR A 83 2.27 4.40 11.93
CA THR A 83 0.98 5.08 11.76
C THR A 83 1.06 6.53 12.24
N ARG A 84 1.82 6.83 13.30
CA ARG A 84 1.88 8.18 13.90
C ARG A 84 2.41 9.29 12.97
N ALA A 85 3.40 9.00 12.13
CA ALA A 85 4.01 10.00 11.26
C ALA A 85 3.09 10.40 10.09
N ILE A 86 2.27 9.48 9.61
CA ILE A 86 1.38 9.69 8.46
C ILE A 86 -0.04 10.08 8.90
N LEU A 87 -0.49 9.65 10.10
CA LEU A 87 -1.68 10.24 10.74
C LEU A 87 -1.51 11.75 11.00
N ALA A 88 -0.30 12.29 10.94
CA ALA A 88 -0.06 13.73 11.05
C ALA A 88 -0.52 14.51 9.80
N ASP A 89 -0.63 13.86 8.63
CA ASP A 89 -1.22 14.47 7.44
C ASP A 89 -2.75 14.53 7.58
N LYS A 90 -3.21 15.63 8.17
CA LYS A 90 -4.63 15.89 8.42
C LYS A 90 -5.43 15.95 7.12
N SER A 91 -4.84 16.43 6.02
CA SER A 91 -5.53 16.56 4.73
C SER A 91 -5.84 15.18 4.17
N LEU A 92 -4.83 14.30 4.13
CA LEU A 92 -4.97 12.91 3.73
C LEU A 92 -6.03 12.18 4.58
N MET A 93 -5.98 12.36 5.89
CA MET A 93 -6.87 11.65 6.80
C MET A 93 -8.32 12.12 6.72
N VAL A 94 -8.56 13.43 6.73
CA VAL A 94 -9.91 13.98 6.60
C VAL A 94 -10.52 13.57 5.25
N LEU A 95 -9.74 13.72 4.16
CA LEU A 95 -10.24 13.36 2.84
C LEU A 95 -10.57 11.87 2.75
N SER A 96 -9.67 10.99 3.20
CA SER A 96 -9.91 9.55 3.16
C SER A 96 -11.12 9.15 4.01
N VAL A 97 -11.27 9.69 5.22
CA VAL A 97 -12.41 9.37 6.09
C VAL A 97 -13.73 9.81 5.46
N LEU A 98 -13.79 11.04 4.91
CA LEU A 98 -15.00 11.52 4.24
C LEU A 98 -15.36 10.69 3.01
N LEU A 99 -14.36 10.37 2.17
CA LEU A 99 -14.59 9.55 0.98
C LEU A 99 -15.06 8.13 1.34
N ASN A 100 -14.44 7.49 2.32
CA ASN A 100 -14.71 6.10 2.68
C ASN A 100 -15.96 5.92 3.55
N TRP A 101 -16.24 6.84 4.48
CA TRP A 101 -17.29 6.61 5.49
C TRP A 101 -18.53 7.47 5.30
N VAL A 102 -18.46 8.47 4.41
CA VAL A 102 -19.60 9.33 4.08
C VAL A 102 -19.98 9.20 2.61
N LEU A 103 -19.09 9.59 1.70
CA LEU A 103 -19.40 9.65 0.27
C LEU A 103 -19.62 8.26 -0.33
N GLY A 104 -18.72 7.32 -0.04
CA GLY A 104 -18.80 5.96 -0.57
C GLY A 104 -20.11 5.24 -0.21
N PRO A 105 -20.50 5.17 1.08
CA PRO A 105 -21.74 4.52 1.47
C PRO A 105 -22.96 5.18 0.84
N LEU A 106 -22.98 6.52 0.81
CA LEU A 106 -24.04 7.30 0.22
C LEU A 106 -24.16 7.07 -1.29
N LEU A 107 -23.03 7.04 -2.00
CA LEU A 107 -23.02 6.80 -3.45
C LEU A 107 -23.49 5.38 -3.76
N MET A 108 -23.01 4.36 -3.03
CA MET A 108 -23.47 2.99 -3.25
C MET A 108 -24.96 2.87 -2.95
N PHE A 109 -25.44 3.46 -1.85
CA PHE A 109 -26.86 3.48 -1.52
C PHE A 109 -27.69 4.08 -2.66
N THR A 110 -27.27 5.24 -3.17
CA THR A 110 -27.96 5.95 -4.24
C THR A 110 -28.01 5.10 -5.51
N LEU A 111 -26.89 4.50 -5.90
CA LEU A 111 -26.82 3.63 -7.07
C LEU A 111 -27.65 2.35 -6.89
N ALA A 112 -27.66 1.77 -5.70
CA ALA A 112 -28.46 0.59 -5.40
C ALA A 112 -29.96 0.87 -5.55
N TRP A 113 -30.44 2.02 -5.06
CA TRP A 113 -31.84 2.43 -5.22
C TRP A 113 -32.19 2.80 -6.66
N LEU A 114 -31.27 3.43 -7.39
CA LEU A 114 -31.48 3.83 -8.79
C LEU A 114 -31.56 2.63 -9.74
N PHE A 115 -30.65 1.66 -9.57
CA PHE A 115 -30.51 0.53 -10.51
C PHE A 115 -31.27 -0.74 -10.09
N LEU A 116 -31.60 -0.91 -8.79
CA LEU A 116 -32.30 -2.09 -8.29
C LEU A 116 -33.63 -1.76 -7.58
N PRO A 117 -34.55 -0.94 -8.15
CA PRO A 117 -35.80 -0.55 -7.47
C PRO A 117 -36.77 -1.71 -7.23
N GLY A 118 -36.73 -2.76 -8.06
CA GLY A 118 -37.59 -3.95 -7.91
C GLY A 118 -36.94 -5.16 -7.22
N GLN A 119 -35.71 -5.04 -6.71
CA GLN A 119 -34.94 -6.18 -6.18
C GLN A 119 -34.34 -5.85 -4.79
N PRO A 120 -35.17 -5.79 -3.73
CA PRO A 120 -34.75 -5.28 -2.42
C PRO A 120 -33.65 -6.11 -1.74
N GLU A 121 -33.60 -7.43 -1.97
CA GLU A 121 -32.58 -8.30 -1.40
C GLU A 121 -31.21 -8.07 -2.05
N LEU A 122 -31.15 -7.95 -3.38
CA LEU A 122 -29.92 -7.61 -4.09
C LEU A 122 -29.46 -6.19 -3.75
N ARG A 123 -30.40 -5.25 -3.64
CA ARG A 123 -30.12 -3.89 -3.19
C ARG A 123 -29.49 -3.88 -1.81
N THR A 124 -30.04 -4.65 -0.87
CA THR A 124 -29.50 -4.80 0.49
C THR A 124 -28.07 -5.35 0.44
N GLY A 125 -27.84 -6.42 -0.34
CA GLY A 125 -26.50 -6.97 -0.52
C GLY A 125 -25.52 -5.96 -1.11
N LEU A 126 -25.93 -5.20 -2.12
CA LEU A 126 -25.10 -4.17 -2.75
C LEU A 126 -24.78 -3.01 -1.81
N ILE A 127 -25.73 -2.61 -0.95
CA ILE A 127 -25.48 -1.61 0.11
C ILE A 127 -24.44 -2.16 1.09
N ILE A 128 -24.58 -3.41 1.56
CA ILE A 128 -23.60 -4.06 2.46
C ILE A 128 -22.21 -4.09 1.81
N VAL A 129 -22.11 -4.41 0.52
CA VAL A 129 -20.86 -4.28 -0.25
C VAL A 129 -20.30 -2.86 -0.16
N GLY A 130 -21.13 -1.84 -0.39
CA GLY A 130 -20.71 -0.45 -0.27
C GLY A 130 -20.33 -0.03 1.14
N LEU A 131 -20.73 -0.73 2.19
CA LEU A 131 -20.27 -0.43 3.55
C LEU A 131 -18.91 -1.05 3.85
N ALA A 132 -18.54 -2.12 3.14
CA ALA A 132 -17.29 -2.82 3.33
C ALA A 132 -16.15 -2.13 2.58
N ARG A 133 -15.23 -1.52 3.32
CA ARG A 133 -14.09 -0.75 2.81
C ARG A 133 -12.87 -1.63 2.60
N CYS A 134 -12.16 -1.40 1.49
CA CYS A 134 -11.01 -2.21 1.13
C CYS A 134 -9.87 -2.12 2.17
N ILE A 135 -9.27 -3.28 2.48
CA ILE A 135 -8.16 -3.42 3.44
C ILE A 135 -6.96 -4.22 2.89
N ALA A 136 -7.08 -4.85 1.72
CA ALA A 136 -6.04 -5.75 1.23
C ALA A 136 -5.75 -5.52 -0.26
N MET A 137 -6.72 -5.80 -1.12
CA MET A 137 -6.57 -5.75 -2.58
C MET A 137 -6.09 -4.38 -3.08
N VAL A 138 -6.45 -3.30 -2.37
CA VAL A 138 -5.99 -1.93 -2.64
C VAL A 138 -4.47 -1.80 -2.73
N LEU A 139 -3.69 -2.56 -1.95
CA LEU A 139 -2.23 -2.48 -1.97
C LEU A 139 -1.68 -2.91 -3.35
N ILE A 140 -2.29 -3.92 -3.97
CA ILE A 140 -1.89 -4.41 -5.29
C ILE A 140 -2.17 -3.34 -6.36
N TRP A 141 -3.36 -2.74 -6.34
CA TRP A 141 -3.72 -1.68 -7.28
C TRP A 141 -2.88 -0.43 -7.11
N ASN A 142 -2.61 -0.06 -5.85
CA ASN A 142 -1.73 1.04 -5.49
C ASN A 142 -0.33 0.83 -6.07
N ASP A 143 0.25 -0.35 -5.84
CA ASP A 143 1.60 -0.66 -6.32
C ASP A 143 1.67 -0.70 -7.85
N LEU A 144 0.66 -1.30 -8.50
CA LEU A 144 0.57 -1.33 -9.97
C LEU A 144 0.42 0.07 -10.59
N ALA A 145 -0.24 1.00 -9.89
CA ALA A 145 -0.43 2.38 -10.32
C ALA A 145 0.67 3.34 -9.82
N CYS A 146 1.73 2.84 -9.18
CA CYS A 146 2.81 3.65 -8.60
C CYS A 146 2.32 4.67 -7.53
N GLY A 147 1.38 4.26 -6.69
CA GLY A 147 0.89 5.03 -5.55
C GLY A 147 1.82 4.99 -4.34
N ASP A 148 1.51 5.78 -3.31
CA ASP A 148 2.27 5.85 -2.06
C ASP A 148 1.96 4.63 -1.18
N HIS A 149 2.94 3.73 -1.06
CA HIS A 149 2.80 2.49 -0.28
C HIS A 149 2.65 2.74 1.24
N GLU A 150 3.31 3.77 1.79
CA GLU A 150 3.20 4.03 3.23
C GLU A 150 1.82 4.63 3.56
N ALA A 151 1.35 5.57 2.74
CA ALA A 151 -0.02 6.08 2.83
C ALA A 151 -1.05 4.95 2.68
N ALA A 152 -0.87 4.05 1.71
CA ALA A 152 -1.80 2.94 1.47
C ALA A 152 -1.91 2.02 2.69
N ALA A 153 -0.77 1.67 3.29
CA ALA A 153 -0.75 0.84 4.50
C ALA A 153 -1.45 1.52 5.68
N VAL A 154 -1.36 2.84 5.80
CA VAL A 154 -2.02 3.61 6.85
C VAL A 154 -3.51 3.70 6.61
N LEU A 155 -3.95 4.02 5.38
CA LEU A 155 -5.37 4.05 5.06
C LEU A 155 -6.04 2.69 5.26
N VAL A 156 -5.36 1.60 4.89
CA VAL A 156 -5.80 0.22 5.15
C VAL A 156 -6.00 -0.04 6.65
N ALA A 157 -5.04 0.39 7.48
CA ALA A 157 -5.13 0.21 8.92
C ALA A 157 -6.31 1.00 9.51
N VAL A 158 -6.46 2.27 9.09
CA VAL A 158 -7.58 3.13 9.50
C VAL A 158 -8.92 2.55 9.06
N ASN A 159 -9.03 2.10 7.80
CA ASN A 159 -10.23 1.46 7.28
C ASN A 159 -10.59 0.20 8.07
N SER A 160 -9.60 -0.63 8.42
CA SER A 160 -9.82 -1.84 9.22
C SER A 160 -10.42 -1.52 10.59
N VAL A 161 -9.88 -0.51 11.28
CA VAL A 161 -10.39 -0.08 12.61
C VAL A 161 -11.78 0.52 12.50
N PHE A 162 -11.98 1.48 11.59
CA PHE A 162 -13.29 2.10 11.39
C PHE A 162 -14.34 1.07 10.97
N GLN A 163 -13.97 0.07 10.16
CA GLN A 163 -14.89 -0.98 9.76
C GLN A 163 -15.39 -1.81 10.94
N ILE A 164 -14.55 -2.13 11.92
CA ILE A 164 -15.03 -2.83 13.12
C ILE A 164 -15.98 -1.94 13.94
N LEU A 165 -15.67 -0.65 14.07
CA LEU A 165 -16.40 0.26 14.94
C LEU A 165 -17.72 0.76 14.33
N VAL A 166 -17.72 1.01 13.02
CA VAL A 166 -18.72 1.83 12.34
C VAL A 166 -19.56 1.01 11.35
N PHE A 167 -19.09 -0.15 10.88
CA PHE A 167 -19.82 -0.93 9.87
C PHE A 167 -21.22 -1.34 10.34
N GLY A 168 -21.35 -1.89 11.55
CA GLY A 168 -22.66 -2.28 12.09
C GLY A 168 -23.61 -1.08 12.20
N LEU A 169 -23.11 0.05 12.70
CA LEU A 169 -23.85 1.29 12.83
C LEU A 169 -24.31 1.82 11.47
N LEU A 170 -23.43 1.86 10.47
CA LEU A 170 -23.80 2.27 9.12
C LEU A 170 -24.74 1.28 8.44
N GLY A 171 -24.59 -0.02 8.71
CA GLY A 171 -25.51 -1.05 8.26
C GLY A 171 -26.93 -0.78 8.74
N TRP A 172 -27.09 -0.50 10.03
CA TRP A 172 -28.38 -0.10 10.60
C TRP A 172 -28.90 1.20 9.99
N PHE A 173 -28.05 2.22 9.89
CA PHE A 173 -28.42 3.52 9.34
C PHE A 173 -28.90 3.42 7.88
N TYR A 174 -28.10 2.83 6.99
CA TYR A 174 -28.40 2.78 5.56
C TYR A 174 -29.45 1.73 5.18
N LEU A 175 -29.71 0.72 6.02
CA LEU A 175 -30.69 -0.33 5.71
C LEU A 175 -32.04 -0.11 6.40
N GLN A 176 -32.10 0.65 7.49
CA GLN A 176 -33.37 0.96 8.17
C GLN A 176 -33.69 2.45 8.18
N ILE A 177 -32.82 3.28 8.77
CA ILE A 177 -33.15 4.66 9.10
C ILE A 177 -33.25 5.53 7.85
N PHE A 178 -32.21 5.48 7.02
CA PHE A 178 -32.07 6.36 5.87
C PHE A 178 -33.15 6.10 4.80
N PRO A 179 -33.48 4.85 4.42
CA PRO A 179 -34.65 4.58 3.58
C PRO A 179 -35.96 5.07 4.20
N ALA A 180 -36.17 4.85 5.50
CA ALA A 180 -37.40 5.29 6.18
C ALA A 180 -37.56 6.81 6.15
N TRP A 181 -36.48 7.57 6.33
CA TRP A 181 -36.49 9.04 6.19
C TRP A 181 -36.84 9.51 4.78
N LEU A 182 -36.49 8.73 3.76
CA LEU A 182 -36.80 9.01 2.37
C LEU A 182 -38.18 8.48 1.94
N GLY A 183 -38.95 7.87 2.85
CA GLY A 183 -40.25 7.27 2.54
C GLY A 183 -40.14 6.02 1.66
N LEU A 184 -38.98 5.38 1.64
CA LEU A 184 -38.69 4.21 0.82
C LEU A 184 -39.02 2.91 1.57
N GLU A 185 -39.37 1.86 0.83
CA GLU A 185 -39.67 0.55 1.42
C GLU A 185 -38.45 -0.03 2.16
N THR A 186 -38.63 -0.30 3.46
CA THR A 186 -37.64 -1.00 4.28
C THR A 186 -37.93 -2.49 4.28
N THR A 187 -36.92 -3.32 4.03
CA THR A 187 -37.00 -4.79 4.18
C THR A 187 -37.11 -5.13 5.68
N SER A 188 -38.31 -5.05 6.24
CA SER A 188 -38.55 -5.01 7.70
C SER A 188 -38.73 -6.39 8.36
N ALA A 189 -38.86 -7.49 7.61
CA ALA A 189 -39.31 -8.75 8.20
C ALA A 189 -38.20 -9.67 8.78
N THR A 190 -36.93 -9.52 8.40
CA THR A 190 -35.85 -10.46 8.80
C THR A 190 -34.51 -9.80 9.15
N PHE A 191 -34.44 -8.46 9.14
CA PHE A 191 -33.20 -7.76 9.40
C PHE A 191 -32.85 -7.78 10.90
N SER A 192 -31.71 -8.38 11.26
CA SER A 192 -31.16 -8.34 12.62
C SER A 192 -29.87 -7.53 12.65
N PHE A 193 -29.94 -6.32 13.22
CA PHE A 193 -28.76 -5.50 13.51
C PHE A 193 -27.71 -6.28 14.29
N TRP A 194 -28.15 -7.05 15.28
CA TRP A 194 -27.26 -7.87 16.11
C TRP A 194 -26.56 -8.98 15.32
N ALA A 195 -27.20 -9.54 14.29
CA ALA A 195 -26.55 -10.53 13.43
C ALA A 195 -25.44 -9.92 12.57
N ILE A 196 -25.61 -8.67 12.09
CA ILE A 196 -24.55 -7.94 11.38
C ILE A 196 -23.38 -7.66 12.32
N VAL A 197 -23.65 -7.11 13.51
CA VAL A 197 -22.62 -6.82 14.51
C VAL A 197 -21.86 -8.09 14.90
N ALA A 198 -22.57 -9.18 15.19
CA ALA A 198 -21.97 -10.47 15.50
C ALA A 198 -21.11 -10.99 14.34
N SER A 199 -21.61 -10.91 13.10
CA SER A 199 -20.87 -11.33 11.91
C SER A 199 -19.58 -10.52 11.73
N VAL A 200 -19.62 -9.19 11.89
CA VAL A 200 -18.42 -8.34 11.82
C VAL A 200 -17.43 -8.68 12.93
N LEU A 201 -17.88 -8.88 14.17
CA LEU A 201 -17.00 -9.24 15.28
C LEU A 201 -16.33 -10.59 15.05
N VAL A 202 -17.05 -11.58 14.50
CA VAL A 202 -16.49 -12.89 14.19
C VAL A 202 -15.52 -12.80 13.00
N PHE A 203 -15.97 -12.29 11.86
CA PHE A 203 -15.21 -12.36 10.61
C PHE A 203 -14.11 -11.30 10.46
N LEU A 204 -14.17 -10.21 11.23
CA LEU A 204 -13.15 -9.17 11.23
C LEU A 204 -12.46 -9.03 12.59
N GLY A 205 -13.23 -9.09 13.69
CA GLY A 205 -12.68 -8.96 15.04
C GLY A 205 -11.73 -10.10 15.42
N VAL A 206 -12.10 -11.37 15.17
CA VAL A 206 -11.23 -12.52 15.47
C VAL A 206 -9.93 -12.46 14.66
N PRO A 207 -9.94 -12.27 13.33
CA PRO A 207 -8.71 -12.11 12.55
C PRO A 207 -7.86 -10.90 12.98
N LEU A 208 -8.48 -9.78 13.40
CA LEU A 208 -7.74 -8.63 13.90
C LEU A 208 -7.00 -8.96 15.19
N VAL A 209 -7.69 -9.55 16.17
CA VAL A 209 -7.09 -9.95 17.44
C VAL A 209 -5.97 -10.96 17.19
N ALA A 210 -6.19 -11.94 16.32
CA ALA A 210 -5.16 -12.91 15.95
C ALA A 210 -3.95 -12.24 15.27
N GLY A 211 -4.16 -11.29 14.35
CA GLY A 211 -3.10 -10.56 13.67
C GLY A 211 -2.32 -9.63 14.60
N ALA A 212 -2.99 -8.95 15.53
CA ALA A 212 -2.35 -8.13 16.56
C ALA A 212 -1.55 -9.00 17.55
N ALA A 213 -2.13 -10.11 18.02
CA ALA A 213 -1.47 -11.03 18.92
C ALA A 213 -0.24 -11.68 18.28
N SER A 214 -0.35 -12.15 17.03
CA SER A 214 0.77 -12.76 16.31
C SER A 214 1.92 -11.78 16.10
N ARG A 215 1.61 -10.50 15.82
CA ARG A 215 2.61 -9.44 15.72
C ARG A 215 3.27 -9.14 17.06
N ILE A 216 2.49 -8.86 18.10
CA ILE A 216 3.02 -8.51 19.44
C ILE A 216 3.88 -9.66 19.99
N ILE A 217 3.40 -10.89 19.90
CA ILE A 217 4.11 -12.07 20.40
C ILE A 217 5.34 -12.37 19.53
N GLY A 218 5.22 -12.27 18.21
CA GLY A 218 6.30 -12.53 17.26
C GLY A 218 7.45 -11.55 17.39
N GLU A 219 7.15 -10.25 17.43
CA GLU A 219 8.15 -9.19 17.59
C GLU A 219 8.83 -9.26 18.97
N ARG A 220 8.10 -9.54 20.05
CA ARG A 220 8.68 -9.69 21.39
C ARG A 220 9.59 -10.91 21.53
N ARG A 221 9.25 -12.04 20.90
CA ARG A 221 10.00 -13.30 21.06
C ARG A 221 11.17 -13.46 20.10
N ARG A 222 11.06 -12.97 18.87
CA ARG A 222 12.05 -13.24 17.79
C ARG A 222 12.54 -11.98 17.08
N GLY A 223 12.10 -10.81 17.53
CA GLY A 223 12.47 -9.52 16.92
C GLY A 223 11.71 -9.22 15.63
N ARG A 224 11.78 -7.94 15.25
CA ARG A 224 11.04 -7.39 14.10
C ARG A 224 11.50 -7.95 12.76
N GLN A 225 12.81 -8.14 12.58
CA GLN A 225 13.36 -8.66 11.32
C GLN A 225 12.83 -10.05 11.00
N TRP A 226 12.77 -10.96 11.98
CA TRP A 226 12.21 -12.30 11.79
C TRP A 226 10.72 -12.23 11.42
N TYR A 227 9.96 -11.38 12.11
CA TYR A 227 8.53 -11.21 11.82
C TYR A 227 8.32 -10.74 10.37
N GLU A 228 9.01 -9.69 9.94
CA GLU A 228 8.82 -9.08 8.62
C GLU A 228 9.42 -9.90 7.46
N GLN A 229 10.58 -10.52 7.66
CA GLN A 229 11.30 -11.22 6.58
C GLN A 229 11.00 -12.72 6.50
N THR A 230 10.49 -13.33 7.58
CA THR A 230 10.30 -14.79 7.65
C THR A 230 8.85 -15.17 7.92
N PHE A 231 8.20 -14.58 8.93
CA PHE A 231 6.83 -14.95 9.28
C PHE A 231 5.80 -14.41 8.28
N LEU A 232 5.82 -13.10 8.01
CA LEU A 232 4.87 -12.46 7.09
C LEU A 232 4.89 -13.07 5.67
N PRO A 233 6.05 -13.35 5.04
CA PRO A 233 6.07 -13.97 3.72
C PRO A 233 5.50 -15.39 3.71
N ARG A 234 5.61 -16.15 4.82
CA ARG A 234 5.05 -17.51 4.92
C ARG A 234 3.54 -17.52 5.08
N ILE A 235 2.96 -16.56 5.82
CA ILE A 235 1.51 -16.50 6.02
C ILE A 235 0.78 -15.76 4.89
N SER A 236 1.48 -14.90 4.13
CA SER A 236 0.86 -14.09 3.07
C SER A 236 0.07 -14.90 2.03
N PRO A 237 0.54 -16.06 1.54
CA PRO A 237 -0.21 -16.88 0.58
C PRO A 237 -1.55 -17.41 1.11
N LEU A 238 -1.71 -17.54 2.44
CA LEU A 238 -2.97 -18.01 3.03
C LEU A 238 -4.15 -17.08 2.73
N ALA A 239 -3.87 -15.78 2.55
CA ALA A 239 -4.89 -14.80 2.15
C ALA A 239 -5.50 -15.18 0.80
N LEU A 240 -4.63 -15.41 -0.17
CA LEU A 240 -5.03 -15.80 -1.52
C LEU A 240 -5.68 -17.18 -1.54
N ILE A 241 -5.11 -18.16 -0.83
CA ILE A 241 -5.67 -19.52 -0.77
C ILE A 241 -7.07 -19.49 -0.17
N GLY A 242 -7.27 -18.80 0.95
CA GLY A 242 -8.58 -18.66 1.58
C GLY A 242 -9.58 -17.93 0.69
N LEU A 243 -9.15 -16.89 -0.03
CA LEU A 243 -9.98 -16.17 -1.00
C LEU A 243 -10.43 -17.10 -2.14
N LEU A 244 -9.50 -17.74 -2.83
CA LEU A 244 -9.81 -18.63 -3.96
C LEU A 244 -10.67 -19.81 -3.51
N PHE A 245 -10.36 -20.40 -2.36
CA PHE A 245 -11.17 -21.46 -1.77
C PHE A 245 -12.61 -20.99 -1.53
N THR A 246 -12.80 -19.84 -0.88
CA THR A 246 -14.12 -19.28 -0.61
C THR A 246 -14.88 -18.98 -1.92
N ILE A 247 -14.21 -18.45 -2.94
CA ILE A 247 -14.79 -18.20 -4.27
C ILE A 247 -15.29 -19.51 -4.89
N VAL A 248 -14.48 -20.58 -4.90
CA VAL A 248 -14.91 -21.89 -5.42
C VAL A 248 -16.17 -22.37 -4.70
N LEU A 249 -16.19 -22.29 -3.37
CA LEU A 249 -17.35 -22.74 -2.58
C LEU A 249 -18.60 -21.91 -2.88
N LEU A 250 -18.51 -20.58 -2.87
CA LEU A 250 -19.65 -19.70 -3.13
C LEU A 250 -20.20 -19.87 -4.53
N PHE A 251 -19.34 -19.94 -5.55
CA PHE A 251 -19.78 -20.17 -6.93
C PHE A 251 -20.33 -21.59 -7.14
N SER A 252 -19.90 -22.57 -6.34
CA SER A 252 -20.52 -23.90 -6.36
C SER A 252 -21.94 -23.90 -5.80
N ILE A 253 -22.23 -23.07 -4.80
CA ILE A 253 -23.55 -22.96 -4.17
C ILE A 253 -24.48 -22.02 -4.94
N GLN A 254 -23.96 -20.90 -5.46
CA GLN A 254 -24.72 -19.88 -6.18
C GLN A 254 -24.74 -20.12 -7.70
N GLY A 255 -24.07 -21.16 -8.20
CA GLY A 255 -23.80 -21.34 -9.62
C GLY A 255 -25.05 -21.42 -10.49
N ASP A 256 -26.08 -22.13 -10.02
CA ASP A 256 -27.36 -22.23 -10.74
C ASP A 256 -27.99 -20.85 -10.94
N ARG A 257 -27.99 -20.00 -9.90
CA ARG A 257 -28.55 -18.63 -10.03
C ARG A 257 -27.74 -17.74 -10.96
N ILE A 258 -26.41 -17.86 -10.92
CA ILE A 258 -25.51 -17.08 -11.78
C ILE A 258 -25.73 -17.46 -13.26
N LEU A 259 -25.90 -18.75 -13.54
CA LEU A 259 -26.05 -19.27 -14.90
C LEU A 259 -27.48 -19.11 -15.45
N ASP A 260 -28.49 -19.34 -14.62
CA ASP A 260 -29.89 -19.31 -15.05
C ASP A 260 -30.46 -17.87 -15.09
N GLN A 261 -29.84 -16.92 -14.36
CA GLN A 261 -30.30 -15.53 -14.30
C GLN A 261 -29.18 -14.52 -14.67
N PRO A 262 -28.65 -14.56 -15.91
CA PRO A 262 -27.58 -13.65 -16.33
C PRO A 262 -28.00 -12.17 -16.31
N LEU A 263 -29.30 -11.89 -16.52
CA LEU A 263 -29.84 -10.54 -16.42
C LEU A 263 -29.72 -9.99 -15.00
N THR A 264 -29.95 -10.83 -13.98
CA THR A 264 -29.78 -10.44 -12.57
C THR A 264 -28.33 -10.06 -12.30
N VAL A 265 -27.37 -10.86 -12.79
CA VAL A 265 -25.94 -10.56 -12.69
C VAL A 265 -25.58 -9.23 -13.36
N ALA A 266 -26.07 -9.00 -14.58
CA ALA A 266 -25.85 -7.75 -15.30
C ALA A 266 -26.45 -6.53 -14.58
N THR A 267 -27.63 -6.69 -13.98
CA THR A 267 -28.32 -5.62 -13.25
C THR A 267 -27.55 -5.22 -11.98
N VAL A 268 -26.88 -6.16 -11.30
CA VAL A 268 -25.99 -5.86 -10.16
C VAL A 268 -24.62 -5.33 -10.62
N ALA A 269 -24.13 -5.81 -11.76
CA ALA A 269 -22.85 -5.37 -12.31
C ALA A 269 -22.84 -3.89 -12.70
N LEU A 270 -23.94 -3.40 -13.29
CA LEU A 270 -24.05 -2.02 -13.76
C LEU A 270 -23.81 -0.96 -12.66
N PRO A 271 -24.50 -0.99 -11.50
CA PRO A 271 -24.23 -0.05 -10.41
C PRO A 271 -22.84 -0.24 -9.80
N LEU A 272 -22.26 -1.44 -9.81
CA LEU A 272 -20.88 -1.65 -9.34
C LEU A 272 -19.86 -0.97 -10.26
N VAL A 273 -19.97 -1.15 -11.58
CA VAL A 273 -19.10 -0.46 -12.56
C VAL A 273 -19.23 1.06 -12.40
N ALA A 274 -20.47 1.56 -12.29
CA ALA A 274 -20.74 2.98 -12.06
C ALA A 274 -20.11 3.45 -10.75
N TYR A 275 -20.29 2.72 -9.65
CA TYR A 275 -19.71 3.04 -8.35
C TYR A 275 -18.20 3.15 -8.41
N PHE A 276 -17.51 2.14 -8.97
CA PHE A 276 -16.04 2.14 -9.04
C PHE A 276 -15.51 3.29 -9.88
N GLY A 277 -16.10 3.54 -11.06
CA GLY A 277 -15.69 4.65 -11.92
C GLY A 277 -15.94 6.01 -11.28
N LEU A 278 -17.13 6.22 -10.71
CA LEU A 278 -17.52 7.48 -10.07
C LEU A 278 -16.72 7.74 -8.79
N MET A 279 -16.60 6.76 -7.88
CA MET A 279 -15.80 6.92 -6.66
C MET A 279 -14.35 7.23 -6.98
N PHE A 280 -13.76 6.50 -7.94
CA PHE A 280 -12.38 6.73 -8.34
C PHE A 280 -12.20 8.15 -8.87
N ALA A 281 -13.07 8.60 -9.78
CA ALA A 281 -13.01 9.95 -10.34
C ALA A 281 -13.20 11.03 -9.28
N LEU A 282 -14.20 10.89 -8.41
CA LEU A 282 -14.49 11.84 -7.33
C LEU A 282 -13.33 11.92 -6.33
N ALA A 283 -12.78 10.78 -5.92
CA ALA A 283 -11.65 10.72 -5.01
C ALA A 283 -10.38 11.31 -5.63
N LEU A 284 -10.13 11.03 -6.92
CA LEU A 284 -8.99 11.57 -7.65
C LEU A 284 -9.07 13.10 -7.79
N LEU A 285 -10.25 13.62 -8.14
CA LEU A 285 -10.51 15.06 -8.24
C LEU A 285 -10.38 15.74 -6.88
N ALA A 286 -10.95 15.17 -5.83
CA ALA A 286 -10.85 15.71 -4.49
C ALA A 286 -9.40 15.72 -3.97
N ALA A 287 -8.63 14.65 -4.23
CA ALA A 287 -7.21 14.60 -3.88
C ALA A 287 -6.39 15.63 -4.66
N LYS A 288 -6.71 15.85 -5.95
CA LYS A 288 -6.08 16.90 -6.76
C LYS A 288 -6.42 18.30 -6.24
N MET A 289 -7.68 18.55 -5.86
CA MET A 289 -8.11 19.82 -5.26
C MET A 289 -7.46 20.07 -3.90
N ALA A 290 -7.14 18.99 -3.16
CA ALA A 290 -6.36 19.05 -1.92
C ALA A 290 -4.84 19.18 -2.16
N HIS A 291 -4.40 19.43 -3.40
CA HIS A 291 -3.01 19.58 -3.81
C HIS A 291 -2.10 18.39 -3.47
N MET A 292 -2.66 17.18 -3.45
CA MET A 292 -1.90 15.96 -3.18
C MET A 292 -1.00 15.58 -4.37
N SER A 293 0.12 14.91 -4.07
CA SER A 293 1.01 14.35 -5.10
C SER A 293 0.31 13.26 -5.92
N TYR A 294 0.83 12.93 -7.10
CA TYR A 294 0.34 11.79 -7.90
C TYR A 294 0.25 10.51 -7.07
N ALA A 295 1.32 10.19 -6.32
CA ALA A 295 1.41 8.95 -5.55
C ALA A 295 0.33 8.90 -4.47
N THR A 296 0.17 9.98 -3.71
CA THR A 296 -0.85 10.09 -2.63
C THR A 296 -2.27 10.11 -3.20
N ALA A 297 -2.51 10.86 -4.28
CA ALA A 297 -3.82 10.93 -4.92
C ALA A 297 -4.25 9.57 -5.50
N THR A 298 -3.31 8.84 -6.10
CA THR A 298 -3.51 7.45 -6.56
C THR A 298 -3.95 6.56 -5.40
N THR A 299 -3.21 6.62 -4.29
CA THR A 299 -3.52 5.85 -3.08
C THR A 299 -4.92 6.15 -2.55
N VAL A 300 -5.29 7.43 -2.43
CA VAL A 300 -6.62 7.85 -1.96
C VAL A 300 -7.71 7.35 -2.92
N ALA A 301 -7.51 7.51 -4.22
CA ALA A 301 -8.50 7.11 -5.23
C ALA A 301 -8.77 5.60 -5.22
N PHE A 302 -7.73 4.77 -5.21
CA PHE A 302 -7.91 3.31 -5.13
C PHE A 302 -8.46 2.86 -3.79
N THR A 303 -8.08 3.51 -2.69
CA THR A 303 -8.62 3.18 -1.37
C THR A 303 -10.10 3.52 -1.27
N ALA A 304 -10.52 4.67 -1.78
CA ALA A 304 -11.91 5.11 -1.74
C ALA A 304 -12.83 4.32 -2.68
N ALA A 305 -12.32 3.92 -3.85
CA ALA A 305 -13.08 3.16 -4.83
C ALA A 305 -13.20 1.68 -4.47
N GLY A 306 -12.16 1.07 -3.92
CA GLY A 306 -12.15 -0.36 -3.59
C GLY A 306 -13.10 -0.72 -2.45
N ASN A 307 -13.74 -1.88 -2.56
CA ASN A 307 -14.56 -2.45 -1.49
C ASN A 307 -13.89 -3.71 -0.91
N ASN A 308 -14.47 -4.22 0.17
CA ASN A 308 -14.05 -5.46 0.83
C ASN A 308 -15.18 -6.48 0.69
N PHE A 309 -15.22 -7.16 -0.46
CA PHE A 309 -16.27 -8.14 -0.73
C PHE A 309 -16.19 -9.34 0.18
N GLU A 310 -15.00 -9.70 0.59
CA GLU A 310 -14.73 -10.70 1.58
C GLU A 310 -15.59 -10.51 2.84
N LEU A 311 -15.54 -9.33 3.44
CA LEU A 311 -16.38 -9.00 4.58
C LEU A 311 -17.85 -8.88 4.18
N ALA A 312 -18.16 -8.28 3.03
CA ALA A 312 -19.55 -8.11 2.62
C ALA A 312 -20.27 -9.46 2.44
N ILE A 313 -19.60 -10.42 1.81
CA ILE A 313 -20.01 -11.82 1.71
C ILE A 313 -20.13 -12.42 3.11
N ALA A 314 -19.11 -12.26 3.96
CA ALA A 314 -19.14 -12.81 5.32
C ALA A 314 -20.35 -12.33 6.13
N VAL A 315 -20.65 -11.03 6.06
CA VAL A 315 -21.82 -10.42 6.72
C VAL A 315 -23.11 -10.88 6.06
N ALA A 316 -23.17 -10.93 4.73
CA ALA A 316 -24.37 -11.37 4.02
C ALA A 316 -24.69 -12.85 4.31
N VAL A 317 -23.69 -13.73 4.26
CA VAL A 317 -23.81 -15.14 4.63
C VAL A 317 -24.16 -15.29 6.10
N GLY A 318 -23.48 -14.55 6.99
CA GLY A 318 -23.71 -14.60 8.44
C GLY A 318 -25.08 -14.08 8.87
N THR A 319 -25.68 -13.16 8.12
CA THR A 319 -26.95 -12.51 8.47
C THR A 319 -28.14 -13.12 7.71
N PHE A 320 -27.97 -13.49 6.44
CA PHE A 320 -29.06 -13.90 5.54
C PHE A 320 -28.89 -15.34 5.01
N GLY A 321 -27.75 -15.99 5.24
CA GLY A 321 -27.43 -17.33 4.75
C GLY A 321 -26.67 -17.34 3.42
N ALA A 322 -25.98 -18.45 3.14
CA ALA A 322 -25.12 -18.63 1.96
C ALA A 322 -25.90 -18.64 0.64
N THR A 323 -27.15 -19.07 0.69
CA THR A 323 -28.09 -19.12 -0.44
C THR A 323 -28.95 -17.86 -0.52
N SER A 324 -28.58 -16.75 0.12
CA SER A 324 -29.35 -15.49 0.00
C SER A 324 -29.00 -14.72 -1.27
N ALA A 325 -29.91 -13.86 -1.73
CA ALA A 325 -29.63 -12.91 -2.81
C ALA A 325 -28.62 -11.83 -2.36
N GLN A 326 -28.61 -11.48 -1.07
CA GLN A 326 -27.61 -10.60 -0.47
C GLN A 326 -26.19 -11.17 -0.65
N ALA A 327 -26.00 -12.48 -0.39
CA ALA A 327 -24.74 -13.16 -0.61
C ALA A 327 -24.39 -13.25 -2.11
N LEU A 328 -25.40 -13.35 -3.00
CA LEU A 328 -25.19 -13.35 -4.45
C LEU A 328 -24.63 -12.00 -4.91
N ALA A 329 -25.20 -10.89 -4.44
CA ALA A 329 -24.71 -9.55 -4.75
C ALA A 329 -23.24 -9.37 -4.31
N GLY A 330 -22.86 -9.87 -3.13
CA GLY A 330 -21.48 -9.90 -2.67
C GLY A 330 -20.57 -10.77 -3.55
N THR A 331 -21.06 -11.91 -4.02
CA THR A 331 -20.32 -12.87 -4.88
C THR A 331 -20.08 -12.33 -6.30
N ILE A 332 -21.02 -11.53 -6.83
CA ILE A 332 -20.86 -10.83 -8.12
C ILE A 332 -19.78 -9.73 -8.01
N GLY A 333 -19.54 -9.21 -6.82
CA GLY A 333 -18.57 -8.17 -6.53
C GLY A 333 -17.18 -8.40 -7.16
N PRO A 334 -16.45 -9.47 -6.80
CA PRO A 334 -15.14 -9.79 -7.37
C PRO A 334 -15.14 -9.99 -8.89
N LEU A 335 -16.25 -10.45 -9.48
CA LEU A 335 -16.38 -10.61 -10.93
C LEU A 335 -16.27 -9.26 -11.65
N ILE A 336 -16.74 -8.19 -11.01
CA ILE A 336 -16.78 -6.84 -11.60
C ILE A 336 -15.62 -5.96 -11.14
N GLU A 337 -15.28 -5.98 -9.85
CA GLU A 337 -14.24 -5.09 -9.32
C GLU A 337 -12.87 -5.38 -9.91
N VAL A 338 -12.47 -6.65 -10.00
CA VAL A 338 -11.14 -7.02 -10.49
C VAL A 338 -10.86 -6.44 -11.89
N PRO A 339 -11.71 -6.68 -12.92
CA PRO A 339 -11.47 -6.09 -14.23
C PRO A 339 -11.57 -4.56 -14.24
N VAL A 340 -12.50 -3.98 -13.46
CA VAL A 340 -12.68 -2.53 -13.41
C VAL A 340 -11.49 -1.83 -12.76
N LEU A 341 -10.99 -2.33 -11.62
CA LEU A 341 -9.84 -1.74 -10.93
C LEU A 341 -8.55 -1.91 -11.75
N VAL A 342 -8.37 -3.04 -12.45
CA VAL A 342 -7.28 -3.20 -13.44
C VAL A 342 -7.39 -2.13 -14.53
N ALA A 343 -8.57 -1.92 -15.10
CA ALA A 343 -8.78 -0.87 -16.09
C ALA A 343 -8.48 0.53 -15.53
N LEU A 344 -8.87 0.80 -14.28
CA LEU A 344 -8.57 2.06 -13.59
C LEU A 344 -7.08 2.23 -13.29
N VAL A 345 -6.32 1.16 -13.04
CA VAL A 345 -4.85 1.22 -12.94
C VAL A 345 -4.25 1.69 -14.25
N PHE A 346 -4.64 1.09 -15.38
CA PHE A 346 -4.16 1.53 -16.69
C PHE A 346 -4.59 2.97 -17.00
N LEU A 347 -5.82 3.33 -16.65
CA LEU A 347 -6.32 4.70 -16.78
C LEU A 347 -5.48 5.68 -15.94
N MET A 348 -5.19 5.35 -14.68
CA MET A 348 -4.40 6.21 -13.79
C MET A 348 -2.98 6.40 -14.29
N ARG A 349 -2.34 5.34 -14.80
CA ARG A 349 -1.00 5.43 -15.39
C ARG A 349 -0.97 6.29 -16.64
N TRP A 350 -2.06 6.32 -17.41
CA TRP A 350 -2.20 7.16 -18.59
C TRP A 350 -2.60 8.61 -18.27
N LEU A 351 -3.49 8.82 -17.31
CA LEU A 351 -4.05 10.11 -16.95
C LEU A 351 -3.16 10.89 -15.97
N GLY A 352 -2.45 10.17 -15.11
CA GLY A 352 -1.54 10.66 -14.08
C GLY A 352 -0.58 11.74 -14.55
N PRO A 353 0.26 11.46 -15.57
CA PRO A 353 1.22 12.44 -16.08
C PRO A 353 0.59 13.74 -16.60
N ARG A 354 -0.68 13.69 -17.04
CA ARG A 354 -1.42 14.86 -17.52
C ARG A 354 -2.07 15.64 -16.38
N MET A 355 -2.61 14.93 -15.39
CA MET A 355 -3.35 15.55 -14.27
C MET A 355 -2.44 16.07 -13.16
N PHE A 356 -1.27 15.44 -12.99
CA PHE A 356 -0.24 15.80 -12.02
C PHE A 356 1.07 16.02 -12.79
N PRO A 357 1.19 17.11 -13.56
CA PRO A 357 2.46 17.46 -14.15
C PRO A 357 3.46 17.62 -13.01
N SER A 358 4.52 16.83 -13.02
CA SER A 358 5.69 17.16 -12.20
C SER A 358 6.04 18.61 -12.51
N ALA A 359 6.32 19.42 -11.48
CA ALA A 359 6.90 20.74 -11.70
C ALA A 359 8.03 20.57 -12.73
N PRO A 360 8.13 21.45 -13.75
CA PRO A 360 9.18 21.34 -14.75
C PRO A 360 10.47 21.14 -13.98
N ALA A 361 11.17 20.01 -14.24
CA ALA A 361 12.49 19.78 -13.68
C ALA A 361 13.25 21.09 -13.87
N ALA A 362 13.77 21.64 -12.77
CA ALA A 362 14.50 22.90 -12.82
C ALA A 362 15.43 22.85 -14.04
N PRO A 363 15.41 23.89 -14.89
CA PRO A 363 16.04 23.83 -16.21
C PRO A 363 17.45 23.25 -16.09
N ALA A 364 17.74 22.24 -16.92
CA ALA A 364 19.04 21.62 -17.00
C ALA A 364 20.10 22.68 -17.38
N ALA A 365 20.70 23.32 -16.38
CA ALA A 365 21.86 24.20 -16.51
C ALA A 365 22.49 24.47 -15.13
N THR A 366 23.02 23.43 -14.50
CA THR A 366 24.21 23.44 -13.63
C THR A 366 24.49 21.99 -13.24
N ARG A 367 25.74 21.56 -13.26
CA ARG A 367 26.13 20.21 -12.80
C ARG A 367 25.66 20.06 -11.34
N PRO A 368 24.92 19.00 -10.97
CA PRO A 368 24.50 18.81 -9.59
C PRO A 368 25.73 18.74 -8.68
N LEU A 369 25.74 19.56 -7.64
CA LEU A 369 26.81 19.61 -6.64
C LEU A 369 26.50 18.61 -5.51
N LEU A 370 27.29 17.55 -5.43
CA LEU A 370 27.18 16.48 -4.43
C LEU A 370 28.25 16.65 -3.36
N VAL A 371 27.84 16.70 -2.09
CA VAL A 371 28.76 16.82 -0.95
C VAL A 371 28.62 15.62 -0.02
N PHE A 372 29.67 14.80 0.08
CA PHE A 372 29.75 13.62 0.95
C PHE A 372 30.50 13.94 2.24
N ILE A 373 29.89 13.68 3.40
CA ILE A 373 30.43 14.08 4.70
C ILE A 373 30.54 12.86 5.59
N CYS A 374 31.67 12.71 6.29
CA CYS A 374 31.77 11.77 7.42
C CYS A 374 32.51 12.44 8.58
N VAL A 375 32.90 11.70 9.62
CA VAL A 375 33.60 12.30 10.76
C VAL A 375 35.00 12.77 10.36
N ARG A 376 35.85 11.88 9.82
CA ARG A 376 37.29 12.17 9.61
C ARG A 376 37.68 12.59 8.19
N ASN A 377 36.78 12.45 7.22
CA ASN A 377 37.06 12.66 5.79
C ASN A 377 38.28 11.89 5.24
N ALA A 378 38.55 10.69 5.78
CA ALA A 378 39.69 9.86 5.40
C ALA A 378 39.30 8.48 4.84
N GLY A 379 38.02 8.10 4.91
CA GLY A 379 37.51 6.77 4.50
C GLY A 379 36.17 6.89 3.78
N LYS A 380 35.05 6.61 4.47
CA LYS A 380 33.70 6.51 3.88
C LYS A 380 33.30 7.66 2.93
N SER A 381 33.48 8.93 3.32
CA SER A 381 33.12 10.08 2.47
C SER A 381 34.03 10.26 1.25
N GLN A 382 35.31 9.92 1.37
CA GLN A 382 36.26 9.97 0.26
C GLN A 382 36.04 8.82 -0.72
N MET A 383 35.72 7.64 -0.20
CA MET A 383 35.30 6.47 -0.97
C MET A 383 34.04 6.77 -1.79
N ALA A 384 33.01 7.36 -1.16
CA ALA A 384 31.80 7.78 -1.86
C ALA A 384 32.09 8.80 -2.97
N ALA A 385 32.93 9.80 -2.69
CA ALA A 385 33.33 10.79 -3.69
C ALA A 385 34.12 10.16 -4.86
N ALA A 386 35.05 9.24 -4.59
CA ALA A 386 35.83 8.54 -5.61
C ALA A 386 34.93 7.69 -6.54
N LEU A 387 34.00 6.93 -5.96
CA LEU A 387 33.04 6.12 -6.71
C LEU A 387 32.10 7.00 -7.52
N ALA A 388 31.58 8.08 -6.93
CA ALA A 388 30.72 9.03 -7.62
C ALA A 388 31.45 9.69 -8.78
N LYS A 389 32.72 10.09 -8.62
CA LYS A 389 33.53 10.70 -9.70
C LYS A 389 33.72 9.72 -10.85
N LYS A 390 34.03 8.45 -10.54
CA LYS A 390 34.17 7.39 -11.55
C LYS A 390 32.89 7.22 -12.37
N ILE A 391 31.73 7.22 -11.72
CA ILE A 391 30.45 6.94 -12.38
C ILE A 391 29.91 8.18 -13.11
N ALA A 392 29.86 9.33 -12.43
CA ALA A 392 29.25 10.54 -12.97
C ALA A 392 30.15 11.26 -13.99
N GLY A 393 31.48 11.20 -13.83
CA GLY A 393 32.41 12.00 -14.61
C GLY A 393 32.07 13.50 -14.53
N ASP A 394 32.11 14.19 -15.66
CA ASP A 394 31.79 15.63 -15.78
C ASP A 394 30.29 15.97 -15.63
N ARG A 395 29.44 14.99 -15.34
CA ARG A 395 28.00 15.18 -15.21
C ARG A 395 27.59 15.66 -13.81
N ALA A 396 28.47 15.66 -12.82
CA ALA A 396 28.22 16.15 -11.47
C ALA A 396 29.49 16.76 -10.85
N ASP A 397 29.32 17.80 -10.03
CA ASP A 397 30.42 18.35 -9.23
C ASP A 397 30.45 17.64 -7.89
N ILE A 398 31.58 17.00 -7.54
CA ILE A 398 31.64 16.07 -6.41
C ILE A 398 32.68 16.49 -5.39
N TYR A 399 32.25 16.63 -4.15
CA TYR A 399 33.07 17.05 -3.02
C TYR A 399 32.91 16.10 -1.84
N SER A 400 33.94 16.02 -1.01
CA SER A 400 33.89 15.33 0.28
C SER A 400 34.39 16.26 1.39
N ALA A 401 33.86 16.11 2.60
CA ALA A 401 34.28 16.87 3.78
C ALA A 401 34.16 16.05 5.08
N GLY A 402 34.67 16.61 6.18
CA GLY A 402 34.67 15.99 7.50
C GLY A 402 34.23 16.96 8.59
N THR A 403 33.51 16.47 9.60
CA THR A 403 33.20 17.28 10.80
C THR A 403 34.43 17.48 11.69
N HIS A 404 35.33 16.49 11.72
CA HIS A 404 36.60 16.51 12.45
C HIS A 404 37.70 15.89 11.57
N PRO A 405 38.08 16.55 10.47
CA PRO A 405 39.09 16.03 9.55
C PRO A 405 40.43 15.88 10.26
N ARG A 406 41.06 14.71 10.15
CA ARG A 406 42.40 14.46 10.69
C ARG A 406 43.14 13.42 9.85
N GLY A 407 44.45 13.67 9.68
CA GLY A 407 45.41 12.69 9.18
C GLY A 407 45.46 12.58 7.66
N THR A 408 46.04 11.47 7.19
CA THR A 408 46.09 11.05 5.79
C THR A 408 44.89 10.16 5.45
N LEU A 409 44.69 9.91 4.16
CA LEU A 409 43.70 8.94 3.70
C LEU A 409 43.93 7.55 4.33
N ASN A 410 42.86 6.85 4.65
CA ASN A 410 42.93 5.48 5.12
C ASN A 410 43.41 4.56 3.97
N SER A 411 44.58 3.94 4.15
CA SER A 411 45.24 3.12 3.13
C SER A 411 44.39 1.95 2.63
N GLU A 412 43.63 1.31 3.52
CA GLU A 412 42.74 0.19 3.16
C GLU A 412 41.55 0.67 2.32
N SER A 413 41.01 1.86 2.61
CA SER A 413 39.96 2.49 1.81
C SER A 413 40.48 2.83 0.41
N VAL A 414 41.71 3.35 0.31
CA VAL A 414 42.37 3.63 -0.97
C VAL A 414 42.56 2.34 -1.76
N ALA A 415 43.08 1.28 -1.15
CA ALA A 415 43.27 -0.02 -1.78
C ALA A 415 41.94 -0.63 -2.27
N ALA A 416 40.89 -0.62 -1.44
CA ALA A 416 39.59 -1.17 -1.80
C ALA A 416 38.96 -0.42 -2.99
N VAL A 417 39.08 0.91 -3.05
CA VAL A 417 38.57 1.73 -4.15
C VAL A 417 39.37 1.50 -5.45
N ALA A 418 40.68 1.28 -5.34
CA ALA A 418 41.55 0.99 -6.48
C ALA A 418 41.20 -0.34 -7.17
N GLU A 419 40.77 -1.36 -6.41
CA GLU A 419 40.33 -2.66 -6.96
C GLU A 419 39.19 -2.53 -7.97
N VAL A 420 38.31 -1.54 -7.78
CA VAL A 420 37.21 -1.26 -8.70
C VAL A 420 37.56 -0.17 -9.70
N GLY A 421 38.84 0.21 -9.86
CA GLY A 421 39.28 1.20 -10.84
C GLY A 421 38.79 2.63 -10.58
N ALA A 422 38.50 2.97 -9.33
CA ALA A 422 38.28 4.36 -8.90
C ALA A 422 39.54 4.88 -8.19
N THR A 423 39.69 6.21 -8.12
CA THR A 423 40.86 6.84 -7.50
C THR A 423 40.44 7.77 -6.37
N MET A 424 41.07 7.61 -5.22
CA MET A 424 40.83 8.41 -4.02
C MET A 424 42.03 9.34 -3.80
N ASP A 425 41.94 10.56 -4.36
CA ASP A 425 43.03 11.53 -4.51
C ASP A 425 42.89 12.79 -3.64
N GLY A 426 41.78 12.91 -2.89
CA GLY A 426 41.50 14.07 -2.06
C GLY A 426 42.26 14.09 -0.73
N ALA A 427 42.54 15.28 -0.20
CA ALA A 427 43.01 15.44 1.18
C ALA A 427 41.82 15.54 2.16
N PRO A 428 41.92 14.97 3.38
CA PRO A 428 40.93 15.18 4.43
C PRO A 428 40.76 16.67 4.75
N LYS A 429 39.54 17.19 4.60
CA LYS A 429 39.25 18.62 4.72
C LYS A 429 37.96 18.90 5.51
N PRO A 430 37.86 20.07 6.18
CA PRO A 430 36.67 20.43 6.94
C PRO A 430 35.48 20.73 6.02
N ILE A 431 34.30 20.79 6.62
CA ILE A 431 33.09 21.28 5.95
C ILE A 431 33.29 22.75 5.56
N ASP A 432 32.96 23.08 4.31
CA ASP A 432 32.86 24.45 3.82
C ASP A 432 31.37 24.86 3.81
N PRO A 433 30.94 25.78 4.70
CA PRO A 433 29.55 26.23 4.75
C PRO A 433 29.06 26.86 3.43
N ALA A 434 29.94 27.53 2.67
CA ALA A 434 29.58 28.12 1.39
C ALA A 434 29.29 27.06 0.32
N LEU A 435 29.97 25.91 0.40
CA LEU A 435 29.74 24.76 -0.45
C LEU A 435 28.41 24.07 -0.11
N LEU A 436 28.09 23.91 1.18
CA LEU A 436 26.82 23.31 1.62
C LEU A 436 25.61 24.10 1.17
N ARG A 437 25.67 25.44 1.25
CA ARG A 437 24.58 26.32 0.78
C ARG A 437 24.26 26.16 -0.72
N ARG A 438 25.24 25.78 -1.52
CA ARG A 438 25.12 25.61 -2.97
C ARG A 438 24.89 24.16 -3.39
N ALA A 439 24.97 23.21 -2.46
CA ALA A 439 24.88 21.80 -2.76
C ALA A 439 23.50 21.45 -3.32
N THR A 440 23.48 20.58 -4.33
CA THR A 440 22.23 19.97 -4.80
C THR A 440 21.82 18.84 -3.87
N ARG A 441 22.79 18.10 -3.32
CA ARG A 441 22.59 17.04 -2.32
C ARG A 441 23.72 17.04 -1.30
N ILE A 442 23.35 16.90 -0.03
CA ILE A 442 24.27 16.74 1.09
C ILE A 442 24.06 15.34 1.67
N ILE A 443 25.12 14.53 1.70
CA ILE A 443 25.07 13.13 2.14
C ILE A 443 26.02 12.95 3.31
N VAL A 444 25.47 12.60 4.48
CA VAL A 444 26.24 12.28 5.68
C VAL A 444 26.34 10.77 5.83
N ILE A 445 27.55 10.24 5.86
CA ILE A 445 27.83 8.81 5.90
C ILE A 445 28.25 8.40 7.32
N GLY A 446 27.39 7.60 7.96
CA GLY A 446 27.54 7.12 9.32
C GLY A 446 26.79 7.96 10.36
N ARG A 447 26.58 7.35 11.54
CA ARG A 447 25.74 7.90 12.62
C ARG A 447 26.40 9.00 13.47
N LYS A 448 27.72 9.15 13.39
CA LYS A 448 28.53 9.98 14.32
C LYS A 448 28.91 11.37 13.78
N ALA A 449 28.59 11.67 12.52
CA ALA A 449 28.88 12.98 11.94
C ALA A 449 27.75 13.96 12.30
N GLN A 450 28.06 14.88 13.21
CA GLN A 450 27.20 15.98 13.65
C GLN A 450 28.01 17.28 13.54
N SER A 451 27.35 18.36 13.12
CA SER A 451 27.92 19.70 13.01
C SER A 451 26.77 20.70 13.05
N PRO A 452 26.92 21.89 13.66
CA PRO A 452 25.94 22.96 13.57
C PRO A 452 25.52 23.29 12.12
N ASP A 453 26.43 23.10 11.16
CA ASP A 453 26.16 23.31 9.72
C ASP A 453 25.27 22.22 9.08
N LEU A 454 24.97 21.13 9.79
CA LEU A 454 24.22 19.96 9.30
C LEU A 454 22.92 19.70 10.08
N ASP A 455 22.71 20.39 11.18
CA ASP A 455 21.60 20.17 12.10
C ASP A 455 20.51 21.24 11.88
N SER A 456 19.24 20.85 12.04
CA SER A 456 18.04 21.58 11.58
C SER A 456 17.74 22.91 12.27
N ASP A 457 18.55 23.31 13.24
CA ASP A 457 18.42 24.57 13.98
C ASP A 457 19.23 25.72 13.34
N ASN A 458 19.85 25.48 12.18
CA ASN A 458 20.56 26.50 11.41
C ASN A 458 19.55 27.49 10.79
N PRO A 459 19.62 28.81 11.09
CA PRO A 459 18.66 29.80 10.60
C PRO A 459 18.70 30.07 9.09
N GLU A 460 19.67 29.52 8.35
CA GLU A 460 19.80 29.65 6.90
C GLU A 460 19.30 28.41 6.13
N PRO A 461 18.63 28.59 4.97
CA PRO A 461 18.12 27.47 4.17
C PRO A 461 19.28 26.65 3.59
N THR A 462 19.53 25.48 4.17
CA THR A 462 20.42 24.46 3.61
C THR A 462 19.60 23.36 2.93
N PRO A 463 20.11 22.74 1.85
CA PRO A 463 19.48 21.58 1.20
C PRO A 463 19.24 20.46 2.22
N PRO A 464 18.18 19.63 2.04
CA PRO A 464 17.92 18.52 2.95
C PRO A 464 19.12 17.56 3.03
N VAL A 465 19.53 17.26 4.25
CA VAL A 465 20.66 16.37 4.57
C VAL A 465 20.20 14.92 4.59
N GLU A 466 20.74 14.09 3.70
CA GLU A 466 20.49 12.65 3.66
C GLU A 466 21.52 11.93 4.53
N ARG A 467 21.08 11.03 5.42
CA ARG A 467 21.98 10.25 6.29
C ARG A 467 22.02 8.79 5.84
N TRP A 468 23.19 8.32 5.43
CA TRP A 468 23.45 6.91 5.11
C TRP A 468 23.97 6.17 6.34
N ASP A 469 23.13 5.31 6.92
CA ASP A 469 23.59 4.29 7.85
C ASP A 469 24.21 3.15 7.03
N THR A 470 25.53 3.18 6.94
CA THR A 470 26.33 2.18 6.24
C THR A 470 26.58 1.00 7.16
N ILE A 471 26.79 -0.18 6.59
CA ILE A 471 27.18 -1.35 7.37
C ILE A 471 28.44 -1.05 8.21
N GLU A 472 28.54 -1.68 9.38
CA GLU A 472 29.69 -1.57 10.28
C GLU A 472 30.27 -2.97 10.55
N PRO A 473 31.01 -3.57 9.58
CA PRO A 473 31.46 -4.96 9.68
C PRO A 473 32.37 -5.26 10.88
N SER A 474 32.96 -4.23 11.49
CA SER A 474 33.75 -4.37 12.72
C SER A 474 32.91 -4.83 13.92
N GLU A 475 31.60 -4.54 13.95
CA GLU A 475 30.70 -5.07 14.99
C GLU A 475 30.53 -6.61 14.87
N GLN A 476 30.89 -7.18 13.71
CA GLN A 476 30.87 -8.61 13.41
C GLN A 476 32.28 -9.23 13.46
N GLY A 477 33.29 -8.50 13.95
CA GLY A 477 34.68 -8.96 14.01
C GLY A 477 35.43 -8.97 12.67
N ILE A 478 34.86 -8.37 11.62
CA ILE A 478 35.50 -8.26 10.30
C ILE A 478 36.35 -6.98 10.29
N GLU A 479 37.66 -7.15 10.13
CA GLU A 479 38.64 -6.06 10.11
C GLU A 479 39.45 -6.03 8.80
N GLY A 480 40.33 -5.04 8.67
CA GLY A 480 41.25 -4.95 7.55
C GLY A 480 40.62 -4.59 6.20
N ILE A 481 41.26 -5.03 5.12
CA ILE A 481 40.84 -4.76 3.73
C ILE A 481 39.44 -5.32 3.41
N GLU A 482 39.08 -6.47 4.00
CA GLU A 482 37.77 -7.11 3.75
C GLU A 482 36.62 -6.26 4.30
N ARG A 483 36.82 -5.64 5.47
CA ARG A 483 35.90 -4.63 6.00
C ARG A 483 35.72 -3.46 5.02
N MET A 484 36.80 -2.99 4.39
CA MET A 484 36.72 -1.88 3.44
C MET A 484 36.02 -2.25 2.14
N ARG A 485 36.15 -3.49 1.65
CA ARG A 485 35.40 -3.98 0.47
C ARG A 485 33.90 -4.00 0.71
N LEU A 486 33.47 -4.53 1.85
CA LEU A 486 32.05 -4.56 2.22
C LEU A 486 31.47 -3.13 2.32
N ILE A 487 32.21 -2.22 2.96
CA ILE A 487 31.81 -0.80 3.05
C ILE A 487 31.77 -0.15 1.67
N ARG A 488 32.76 -0.42 0.81
CA ARG A 488 32.82 0.08 -0.58
C ARG A 488 31.61 -0.36 -1.37
N ASP A 489 31.23 -1.63 -1.31
CA ASP A 489 30.14 -2.17 -2.13
C ASP A 489 28.77 -1.65 -1.67
N ASP A 490 28.58 -1.44 -0.36
CA ASP A 490 27.39 -0.75 0.18
C ASP A 490 27.34 0.72 -0.29
N ILE A 491 28.47 1.43 -0.23
CA ILE A 491 28.57 2.82 -0.70
C ILE A 491 28.37 2.91 -2.22
N ASP A 492 28.94 2.02 -3.02
CA ASP A 492 28.80 2.02 -4.49
C ASP A 492 27.33 1.87 -4.90
N ARG A 493 26.60 0.93 -4.26
CA ARG A 493 25.16 0.74 -4.49
C ARG A 493 24.37 2.01 -4.19
N ARG A 494 24.68 2.70 -3.10
CA ARG A 494 24.02 3.95 -2.69
C ARG A 494 24.37 5.13 -3.59
N VAL A 495 25.63 5.24 -4.01
CA VAL A 495 26.09 6.25 -4.97
C VAL A 495 25.38 6.09 -6.31
N ARG A 496 25.23 4.86 -6.81
CA ARG A 496 24.49 4.60 -8.05
C ARG A 496 23.03 5.01 -7.95
N ALA A 497 22.35 4.59 -6.88
CA ALA A 497 20.97 4.98 -6.62
C ALA A 497 20.81 6.52 -6.53
N LEU A 498 21.77 7.20 -5.88
CA LEU A 498 21.80 8.66 -5.80
C LEU A 498 21.94 9.29 -7.19
N LEU A 499 22.88 8.83 -8.02
CA LEU A 499 23.11 9.37 -9.36
C LEU A 499 21.91 9.11 -10.30
N GLU A 500 21.29 7.94 -10.21
CA GLU A 500 20.07 7.62 -10.96
C GLU A 500 18.90 8.53 -10.56
N SER A 501 18.75 8.83 -9.26
CA SER A 501 17.73 9.77 -8.78
C SER A 501 17.92 11.20 -9.32
N LEU A 502 19.13 11.54 -9.76
CA LEU A 502 19.49 12.81 -10.38
C LEU A 502 19.45 12.76 -11.92
N GLY A 503 19.01 11.64 -12.50
CA GLY A 503 18.95 11.46 -13.94
C GLY A 503 20.32 11.25 -14.60
N ILE A 504 21.34 10.84 -13.83
CA ILE A 504 22.69 10.53 -14.34
C ILE A 504 22.78 9.01 -14.57
N PRO A 505 22.88 8.54 -15.84
CA PRO A 505 22.95 7.11 -16.14
C PRO A 505 24.16 6.44 -15.50
N THR A 506 23.92 5.30 -14.85
CA THR A 506 24.94 4.40 -14.30
C THR A 506 24.96 3.11 -15.13
N ALA A 507 26.15 2.61 -15.47
CA ALA A 507 26.27 1.32 -16.17
C ALA A 507 25.98 0.16 -15.20
N PRO A 508 25.33 -0.93 -15.64
CA PRO A 508 25.09 -2.10 -14.79
C PRO A 508 26.42 -2.70 -14.29
N THR A 509 26.43 -3.19 -13.06
CA THR A 509 27.56 -3.94 -12.48
C THR A 509 27.79 -5.22 -13.27
N THR A 510 28.97 -5.38 -13.86
CA THR A 510 29.46 -6.64 -14.43
C THR A 510 29.84 -7.63 -13.34
#